data_AF-A0A853B6E8-F1
#
_entry.id   AF-A0A853B6E8-F1
#
_cell.length_a   1.000
_cell.length_b   1.000
_cell.length_c   1.000
_cell.angle_alpha   90.00
_cell.angle_beta   90.00
_cell.angle_gamma   90.00
#
_symmetry.space_group_name_H-M   'P 1'
#
loop_
_entity.id
_entity.type
_entity.pdbx_description
1 polymer ?
#
loop_
_entity_poly.entity_id
_entity_poly.type
_entity_poly.pdbx_seq_one_letter_code
_entity_poly.pdbx_strand_id
1 'polypeptide(L)'
;MGWIVGVVLNAGLGVLAVWPVGFLVTLGWAVLDRLGWASIDPALVDDGLTPIVMLAAGSWIILLPLFLGLNVLVIRKSRVDGRIHWPMAVVLLVVPFLVRSA
;
A
#
# COMPACT_ATOMS: atom_id res chain seq x y z
N MET A 1 -17.04 19.77 -0.27
CA MET A 1 -15.92 19.98 0.67
C MET A 1 -15.33 18.66 1.18
N GLY A 2 -16.13 17.71 1.71
CA GLY A 2 -15.61 16.43 2.27
C GLY A 2 -14.76 15.57 1.32
N TRP A 3 -15.06 15.60 0.01
CA TRP A 3 -14.23 14.97 -1.03
C TRP A 3 -12.76 15.43 -0.99
N ILE A 4 -12.51 16.74 -0.84
CA ILE A 4 -11.15 17.31 -0.95
C ILE A 4 -10.30 16.81 0.22
N VAL A 5 -10.90 16.79 1.41
CA VAL A 5 -10.28 16.22 2.62
C VAL A 5 -9.98 14.74 2.41
N GLY A 6 -10.90 13.99 1.82
CA GLY A 6 -10.68 12.59 1.45
C GLY A 6 -9.51 12.39 0.49
N VAL A 7 -9.39 13.23 -0.54
CA VAL A 7 -8.28 13.18 -1.52
C VAL A 7 -6.94 13.46 -0.83
N VAL A 8 -6.84 14.53 -0.03
CA VAL A 8 -5.60 14.89 0.68
C VAL A 8 -5.17 13.81 1.66
N LEU A 9 -6.11 13.25 2.43
CA LEU A 9 -5.82 12.18 3.39
C LEU A 9 -5.42 10.88 2.69
N ASN A 10 -6.09 10.50 1.59
CA ASN A 10 -5.68 9.33 0.80
C ASN A 10 -4.30 9.51 0.16
N ALA A 11 -3.95 10.71 -0.31
CA ALA A 11 -2.62 11.01 -0.80
C ALA A 11 -1.55 10.85 0.31
N GLY A 12 -1.84 11.36 1.52
CA GLY A 12 -0.97 11.16 2.68
C GLY A 12 -0.79 9.68 3.05
N LEU A 13 -1.89 8.91 3.05
CA LEU A 13 -1.84 7.47 3.25
C LEU A 13 -1.04 6.76 2.15
N GLY A 14 -1.14 7.20 0.90
CA GLY A 14 -0.33 6.68 -0.21
C GLY A 14 1.16 6.90 -0.01
N VAL A 15 1.57 8.08 0.49
CA VAL A 15 2.98 8.36 0.83
C VAL A 15 3.46 7.44 1.95
N LEU A 16 2.65 7.22 2.98
CA LEU A 16 2.98 6.29 4.06
C LEU A 16 3.00 4.83 3.59
N ALA A 17 2.18 4.49 2.59
CA ALA A 17 2.12 3.16 2.00
C ALA A 17 3.37 2.77 1.20
N VAL A 18 4.28 3.72 0.92
CA VAL A 18 5.56 3.47 0.24
C VAL A 18 6.40 2.39 0.91
N TRP A 19 6.45 2.39 2.24
CA TRP A 19 7.23 1.40 2.99
C TRP A 19 6.60 -0.01 2.93
N PRO A 20 5.32 -0.20 3.31
CA PRO A 20 4.68 -1.52 3.28
C PRO A 20 4.65 -2.17 1.90
N VAL A 21 4.40 -1.39 0.84
CA VAL A 21 4.38 -1.92 -0.52
C VAL A 21 5.79 -2.29 -0.96
N GLY A 22 6.83 -1.52 -0.59
CA GLY A 22 8.21 -1.91 -0.81
C GLY A 22 8.55 -3.25 -0.14
N PHE A 23 8.13 -3.44 1.11
CA PHE A 23 8.30 -4.72 1.81
C PHE A 23 7.54 -5.87 1.14
N LEU A 24 6.33 -5.63 0.63
CA LEU A 24 5.57 -6.63 -0.15
C LEU A 24 6.28 -7.01 -1.45
N VAL A 25 6.90 -6.06 -2.15
CA VAL A 25 7.68 -6.34 -3.36
C VAL A 25 8.88 -7.22 -3.02
N THR A 26 9.61 -6.90 -1.96
CA THR A 26 10.73 -7.74 -1.48
C THR A 26 10.26 -9.14 -1.11
N LEU A 27 9.10 -9.27 -0.46
CA LEU A 27 8.49 -10.57 -0.15
C LEU A 27 8.08 -11.33 -1.41
N GLY A 28 7.49 -10.66 -2.39
CA GLY A 28 7.11 -11.27 -3.66
C GLY A 28 8.32 -11.84 -4.40
N TRP A 29 9.42 -11.08 -4.44
CA TRP A 29 10.70 -11.56 -4.94
C TRP A 29 11.19 -12.79 -4.17
N ALA A 30 11.19 -12.76 -2.84
CA ALA A 30 11.61 -13.90 -2.03
C ALA A 30 10.76 -15.17 -2.27
N VAL A 31 9.46 -15.01 -2.53
CA VAL A 31 8.59 -16.13 -2.92
C VAL A 31 8.96 -16.66 -4.30
N LEU A 32 9.21 -15.77 -5.27
CA LEU A 32 9.61 -16.16 -6.63
C LEU A 32 10.96 -16.91 -6.65
N ASP A 33 11.91 -16.49 -5.81
CA ASP A 33 13.19 -17.18 -5.61
C ASP A 33 12.98 -18.61 -5.07
N ARG A 34 12.13 -18.77 -4.05
CA ARG A 34 11.78 -20.11 -3.53
C ARG A 34 11.06 -21.01 -4.53
N LEU A 35 10.35 -20.43 -5.49
CA LEU A 35 9.70 -21.16 -6.59
C LEU A 35 10.66 -21.48 -7.73
N GLY A 36 11.93 -21.03 -7.66
CA GLY A 36 12.94 -21.20 -8.70
C GLY A 36 12.70 -20.33 -9.93
N TRP A 37 11.87 -19.29 -9.81
CA TRP A 37 11.50 -18.39 -10.93
C TRP A 37 12.36 -17.13 -10.96
N ALA A 38 13.09 -16.85 -9.88
CA ALA A 38 14.03 -15.75 -9.75
C ALA A 38 15.27 -16.20 -8.97
N SER A 39 16.34 -15.40 -9.01
CA SER A 39 17.51 -15.55 -8.15
C SER A 39 17.69 -14.28 -7.35
N ILE A 40 17.69 -14.40 -6.02
CA ILE A 40 17.97 -13.31 -5.08
C ILE A 40 19.30 -13.57 -4.39
N ASP A 41 20.00 -12.49 -4.05
CA ASP A 41 21.19 -12.56 -3.22
C ASP A 41 20.85 -13.24 -1.87
N PRO A 42 21.44 -14.41 -1.56
CA PRO A 42 21.13 -15.18 -0.36
C PRO A 42 21.31 -14.39 0.93
N ALA A 43 22.25 -13.42 0.95
CA ALA A 43 22.46 -12.54 2.11
C ALA A 43 21.22 -11.71 2.45
N LEU A 44 20.38 -11.39 1.47
CA LEU A 44 19.14 -10.62 1.69
C LEU A 44 18.04 -11.46 2.37
N VAL A 45 18.06 -12.78 2.16
CA VAL A 45 17.07 -13.72 2.69
C VAL A 45 17.48 -14.22 4.08
N ASP A 46 18.76 -14.54 4.26
CA ASP A 46 19.29 -15.11 5.49
C ASP A 46 19.42 -14.07 6.62
N ASP A 47 19.67 -12.79 6.31
CA ASP A 47 19.86 -11.74 7.34
C ASP A 47 18.59 -10.97 7.75
N GLY A 48 17.43 -11.13 7.08
CA GLY A 48 16.38 -10.12 7.26
C GLY A 48 14.95 -10.40 6.81
N LEU A 49 14.60 -11.61 6.34
CA LEU A 49 13.23 -11.81 5.82
C LEU A 49 12.14 -11.68 6.90
N THR A 50 12.35 -12.27 8.08
CA THR A 50 11.40 -12.23 9.19
C THR A 50 11.06 -10.80 9.65
N PRO A 51 12.03 -9.90 9.91
CA PRO A 51 11.70 -8.52 10.26
C PRO A 51 10.99 -7.77 9.12
N ILE A 52 11.32 -8.05 7.85
CA ILE A 52 10.59 -7.46 6.69
C ILE A 52 9.13 -7.94 6.68
N VAL A 53 8.86 -9.23 6.92
CA VAL A 53 7.49 -9.76 7.06
C VAL A 53 6.75 -9.04 8.18
N MET A 54 7.37 -8.91 9.36
CA MET A 54 6.75 -8.27 10.52
C MET A 54 6.44 -6.79 10.26
N LEU A 55 7.36 -6.06 9.62
CA LEU A 55 7.16 -4.66 9.25
C LEU A 55 6.06 -4.51 8.20
N ALA A 56 6.06 -5.35 7.16
CA ALA A 56 5.00 -5.39 6.15
C ALA A 56 3.64 -5.64 6.79
N ALA A 57 3.52 -6.73 7.57
CA ALA A 57 2.27 -7.10 8.22
C ALA A 57 1.79 -6.02 9.19
N GLY A 58 2.67 -5.50 10.05
CA GLY A 58 2.34 -4.49 11.05
C GLY A 58 1.88 -3.18 10.42
N SER A 59 2.58 -2.71 9.38
CA SER A 59 2.21 -1.48 8.68
C SER A 59 0.89 -1.62 7.92
N TRP A 60 0.62 -2.77 7.30
CA TRP A 60 -0.68 -3.04 6.67
C TRP A 60 -1.83 -3.17 7.67
N ILE A 61 -1.62 -3.81 8.82
CA ILE A 61 -2.62 -3.90 9.89
C ILE A 61 -3.10 -2.52 10.35
N ILE A 62 -2.24 -1.50 10.30
CA ILE A 62 -2.60 -0.13 10.69
C ILE A 62 -3.18 0.65 9.50
N LEU A 63 -2.55 0.59 8.33
CA LEU A 63 -2.94 1.42 7.19
C LEU A 63 -4.23 0.97 6.50
N LEU A 64 -4.50 -0.33 6.41
CA LEU A 64 -5.74 -0.85 5.78
C LEU A 64 -7.00 -0.37 6.50
N PRO A 65 -7.13 -0.52 7.84
CA PRO A 65 -8.30 -0.02 8.56
C PRO A 65 -8.46 1.49 8.45
N LEU A 66 -7.36 2.25 8.48
CA LEU A 66 -7.40 3.71 8.32
C LEU A 66 -7.91 4.09 6.92
N PHE A 67 -7.38 3.46 5.88
CA PHE A 67 -7.82 3.69 4.50
C PHE A 67 -9.30 3.32 4.32
N LEU A 68 -9.71 2.12 4.76
CA LEU A 68 -11.10 1.66 4.65
C LEU A 68 -12.06 2.56 5.44
N GLY A 69 -11.72 2.89 6.69
CA GLY A 69 -12.52 3.75 7.55
C GLY A 69 -12.69 5.16 6.98
N LEU A 70 -11.61 5.73 6.44
CA LEU A 70 -11.64 7.03 5.78
C LEU A 70 -12.55 7.00 4.54
N ASN A 71 -12.41 6.01 3.66
CA ASN A 71 -13.22 5.90 2.45
C ASN A 71 -14.70 5.68 2.76
N VAL A 72 -15.04 4.86 3.77
CA VAL A 72 -16.42 4.70 4.24
C VAL A 72 -16.99 6.04 4.72
N LEU A 73 -16.22 6.82 5.48
CA LEU A 73 -16.66 8.12 5.99
C LEU A 73 -16.86 9.14 4.86
N VAL A 74 -15.95 9.16 3.88
CA VAL A 74 -16.03 10.04 2.70
C VAL A 74 -17.25 9.68 1.85
N ILE A 75 -17.51 8.41 1.56
CA ILE A 75 -18.69 7.97 0.80
C ILE A 75 -19.98 8.40 1.52
N ARG A 76 -20.08 8.15 2.83
CA ARG A 76 -21.27 8.52 3.63
C ARG A 76 -21.53 10.02 3.65
N LYS A 77 -20.49 10.85 3.64
CA LYS A 77 -20.62 12.32 3.77
C LYS A 77 -20.64 13.06 2.44
N SER A 78 -20.13 12.48 1.36
CA SER A 78 -19.85 13.23 0.12
C SER A 78 -20.87 13.01 -1.00
N ARG A 79 -21.84 12.07 -0.85
CA ARG A 79 -22.78 11.66 -1.93
C ARG A 79 -22.11 11.28 -3.25
N VAL A 80 -20.82 10.95 -3.20
CA VAL A 80 -20.04 10.54 -4.37
C VAL A 80 -20.40 9.09 -4.66
N ASP A 81 -20.69 8.79 -5.92
CA ASP A 81 -21.01 7.43 -6.33
C ASP A 81 -19.83 6.49 -6.02
N GLY A 82 -20.11 5.45 -5.23
CA GLY A 82 -19.09 4.52 -4.75
C GLY A 82 -18.35 3.82 -5.89
N ARG A 83 -18.99 3.69 -7.07
CA ARG A 83 -18.39 3.08 -8.27
C ARG A 83 -17.19 3.85 -8.82
N ILE A 84 -17.16 5.17 -8.67
CA ILE A 84 -16.07 6.03 -9.16
C ILE A 84 -15.05 6.32 -8.05
N HIS A 85 -15.52 6.40 -6.81
CA HIS A 85 -14.68 6.76 -5.67
C HIS A 85 -13.60 5.72 -5.37
N TRP A 86 -13.95 4.43 -5.37
CA TRP A 86 -13.03 3.35 -5.02
C TRP A 86 -11.83 3.24 -5.98
N PRO A 87 -12.01 3.21 -7.31
CA PRO A 87 -10.89 3.22 -8.24
C PRO A 87 -9.97 4.44 -8.04
N MET A 88 -10.53 5.64 -7.84
CA MET A 88 -9.74 6.85 -7.61
C MET A 88 -8.95 6.80 -6.29
N ALA A 89 -9.56 6.32 -5.20
CA ALA A 89 -8.88 6.18 -3.92
C ALA A 89 -7.71 5.19 -3.97
N VAL A 90 -7.90 4.06 -4.67
CA VAL A 90 -6.83 3.07 -4.92
C VAL A 90 -5.73 3.67 -5.78
N VAL A 91 -6.07 4.37 -6.86
CA VAL A 91 -5.07 5.06 -7.69
C VAL A 91 -4.28 6.06 -6.85
N LEU A 92 -4.91 6.88 -6.03
CA LEU A 92 -4.20 7.84 -5.16
C LEU A 92 -3.29 7.16 -4.13
N LEU A 93 -3.63 5.97 -3.66
CA LEU A 93 -2.78 5.17 -2.79
C LEU A 93 -1.51 4.69 -3.51
N VAL A 94 -1.63 4.34 -4.80
CA VAL A 94 -0.57 3.73 -5.62
C VAL A 94 0.25 4.76 -6.42
N VAL A 95 -0.30 5.94 -6.71
CA VAL A 95 0.37 7.03 -7.47
C VAL A 95 1.78 7.35 -6.96
N PRO A 96 2.05 7.45 -5.64
CA PRO A 96 3.41 7.73 -5.14
C PRO A 96 4.46 6.70 -5.59
N PHE A 97 4.06 5.46 -5.90
CA PHE A 97 4.95 4.46 -6.48
C PHE A 97 5.23 4.68 -7.95
N LEU A 98 4.19 4.95 -8.74
CA LEU A 98 4.33 5.16 -10.18
C LEU A 98 5.25 6.34 -10.49
N VAL A 99 5.19 7.40 -9.67
CA VAL A 99 6.03 8.60 -9.85
C VAL A 99 7.47 8.38 -9.37
N ARG A 100 7.71 7.49 -8.39
CA ARG A 100 9.07 7.15 -7.94
C ARG A 100 9.77 6.11 -8.81
N SER A 101 9.04 5.39 -9.67
CA SER A 101 9.57 4.33 -10.52
C SER A 101 9.68 4.72 -12.01
N ALA A 102 9.39 5.98 -12.34
CA ALA A 102 9.61 6.62 -13.64
C ALA A 102 10.80 7.59 -13.56
#